data_AF-A0A1E8RCR6-F1
#
_entry.id   AF-A0A1E8RCR6-F1
#
_cell.length_a   1.000
_cell.length_b   1.000
_cell.length_c   1.000
_cell.angle_alpha   90.00
_cell.angle_beta   90.00
_cell.angle_gamma   90.00
#
_symmetry.space_group_name_H-M   'P 1'
#
loop_
_entity.id
_entity.type
_entity.pdbx_description
1 polymer ?
#
loop_
_entity_poly.entity_id
_entity_poly.type
_entity_poly.pdbx_seq_one_letter_code
_entity_poly.pdbx_strand_id
1 'polypeptide(L)'
;MCTKHRPLMATARLISQITANNENFYGRFKSPEETIEIGANTSQEIHLMAKYLLSSKDTSVWLGDNTYLINWFSDDIKNESGINLNSRIYKVKEKFSNPISGEENKSVGESFLKGKILFSDDSKFYVGIFDKISNGRAAAKYFKELDVSILKENLKKWQDKYYWYGFNKETNQEILYTPSPYAITLVSYGVERNGKLSLDNKKVLRNQMQNIISCIIEGKDIGNNIIKSLENNIKLRSRYKETWIIVKNTSLAVLRGKWGIEDNMLDRENLDRSYLYGRLLALYERVEKLCFETKDKSNQDTRITNAEKYWTSFINNPATMNLRLRDVIKPYEKKLIANENKKRIYFKIKNEINEVTNLIADNYDYRQEVNRKALSAGFIFGYEGQIQDIFTKKENKEQIND
;
A
#
# COMPACT_ATOMS: atom_id res chain seq x y z
N MET A 1 -13.48 44.02 15.71
CA MET A 1 -13.55 43.48 14.34
C MET A 1 -12.15 43.32 13.77
N CYS A 2 -11.77 42.12 13.31
CA CYS A 2 -10.46 41.87 12.73
C CYS A 2 -10.46 42.20 11.22
N THR A 3 -9.81 43.29 10.82
CA THR A 3 -9.67 43.67 9.40
C THR A 3 -8.37 43.18 8.77
N LYS A 4 -7.45 42.64 9.58
CA LYS A 4 -6.15 42.14 9.13
C LYS A 4 -5.80 40.86 9.87
N HIS A 5 -6.12 39.74 9.26
CA HIS A 5 -5.80 38.43 9.80
C HIS A 5 -4.30 38.10 9.68
N ARG A 6 -3.82 37.31 10.64
CA ARG A 6 -2.43 36.84 10.66
C ARG A 6 -2.18 35.91 9.46
N PRO A 7 -1.04 36.03 8.75
CA PRO A 7 -0.63 35.01 7.77
C PRO A 7 -0.55 33.65 8.45
N LEU A 8 -0.98 32.57 7.79
CA LEU A 8 -0.92 31.19 8.28
C LEU A 8 0.32 30.46 7.75
N MET A 9 0.54 30.50 6.43
CA MET A 9 1.63 29.79 5.75
C MET A 9 2.51 30.80 4.98
N ALA A 10 3.69 31.10 5.50
CA ALA A 10 4.49 32.24 5.06
C ALA A 10 3.65 33.53 5.06
N THR A 11 3.46 34.19 3.91
CA THR A 11 2.64 35.40 3.76
C THR A 11 1.16 35.12 3.50
N ALA A 12 0.77 33.86 3.26
CA ALA A 12 -0.57 33.48 2.86
C ALA A 12 -1.53 33.43 4.06
N ARG A 13 -2.73 34.01 3.91
CA ARG A 13 -3.77 34.08 4.96
C ARG A 13 -4.89 33.08 4.71
N LEU A 14 -5.40 32.46 5.76
CA LEU A 14 -6.61 31.63 5.69
C LEU A 14 -7.84 32.49 5.41
N ILE A 15 -7.91 33.64 6.09
CA ILE A 15 -8.92 34.67 5.88
C ILE A 15 -8.22 35.87 5.24
N SER A 16 -8.25 35.91 3.92
CA SER A 16 -7.67 37.03 3.16
C SER A 16 -8.73 38.09 2.92
N GLN A 17 -8.69 39.18 3.67
CA GLN A 17 -9.20 40.46 3.16
C GLN A 17 -8.10 41.03 2.27
N ILE A 18 -8.16 40.72 0.97
CA ILE A 18 -7.57 41.61 -0.02
C ILE A 18 -8.55 42.77 -0.05
N THR A 19 -8.17 43.84 0.66
CA THR A 19 -8.70 45.22 0.57
C THR A 19 -9.87 45.33 -0.38
N ALA A 20 -11.07 45.61 0.13
CA ALA A 20 -12.33 46.01 -0.54
C ALA A 20 -12.27 46.34 -2.04
N ASN A 21 -11.79 45.40 -2.87
CA ASN A 21 -11.90 45.49 -4.31
C ASN A 21 -13.35 45.18 -4.58
N ASN A 22 -14.01 46.05 -5.33
CA ASN A 22 -15.40 45.91 -5.70
C ASN A 22 -15.74 44.50 -6.22
N GLU A 23 -14.78 43.87 -6.91
CA GLU A 23 -14.86 42.48 -7.40
C GLU A 23 -15.09 41.41 -6.32
N ASN A 24 -14.77 41.67 -5.04
CA ASN A 24 -14.87 40.69 -3.96
C ASN A 24 -16.28 40.61 -3.33
N PHE A 25 -17.12 41.64 -3.51
CA PHE A 25 -18.44 41.72 -2.88
C PHE A 25 -19.57 42.12 -3.84
N TYR A 26 -19.29 42.80 -4.95
CA TYR A 26 -20.31 43.13 -5.96
C TYR A 26 -21.02 41.88 -6.50
N GLY A 27 -22.35 41.97 -6.56
CA GLY A 27 -23.23 40.88 -6.96
C GLY A 27 -23.51 39.84 -5.87
N ARG A 28 -22.87 39.94 -4.69
CA ARG A 28 -23.14 39.07 -3.53
C ARG A 28 -23.65 39.86 -2.32
N PHE A 29 -23.04 41.01 -2.06
CA PHE A 29 -23.34 41.91 -0.94
C PHE A 29 -23.43 43.34 -1.45
N LYS A 30 -24.18 44.20 -0.73
CA LYS A 30 -24.30 45.62 -1.05
C LYS A 30 -23.08 46.41 -0.57
N SER A 31 -22.43 45.96 0.49
CA SER A 31 -21.23 46.58 1.03
C SER A 31 -20.24 45.55 1.60
N PRO A 32 -18.95 45.88 1.74
CA PRO A 32 -17.95 44.99 2.35
C PRO A 32 -18.28 44.59 3.80
N GLU A 33 -19.06 45.40 4.50
CA GLU A 33 -19.44 45.19 5.90
C GLU A 33 -20.49 44.09 6.08
N GLU A 34 -21.21 43.69 5.02
CA GLU A 34 -22.15 42.54 5.06
C GLU A 34 -21.42 41.18 5.01
N THR A 35 -20.09 41.17 5.05
CA THR A 35 -19.29 39.94 5.09
C THR A 35 -19.16 39.35 6.49
N ILE A 36 -18.65 38.11 6.60
CA ILE A 36 -18.49 37.43 7.89
C ILE A 36 -17.52 38.22 8.79
N GLU A 37 -18.03 38.63 9.95
CA GLU A 37 -17.32 39.35 10.99
C GLU A 37 -16.65 38.39 11.98
N ILE A 38 -15.35 38.60 12.27
CA ILE A 38 -14.62 37.81 13.27
C ILE A 38 -13.94 38.75 14.27
N GLY A 39 -14.07 38.42 15.56
CA GLY A 39 -13.39 39.11 16.66
C GLY A 39 -11.87 39.11 16.47
N ALA A 40 -11.22 40.22 16.84
CA ALA A 40 -9.76 40.33 16.72
C ALA A 40 -9.03 39.27 17.55
N ASN A 41 -9.44 39.09 18.80
CA ASN A 41 -8.87 38.09 19.71
C ASN A 41 -9.11 36.67 19.19
N THR A 42 -10.37 36.34 18.87
CA THR A 42 -10.74 35.04 18.28
C THR A 42 -9.93 34.71 17.03
N SER A 43 -9.77 35.68 16.12
CA SER A 43 -8.94 35.48 14.94
C SER A 43 -7.48 35.25 15.31
N GLN A 44 -6.92 35.95 16.28
CA GLN A 44 -5.53 35.75 16.69
C GLN A 44 -5.31 34.37 17.30
N GLU A 45 -6.20 33.93 18.19
CA GLU A 45 -6.15 32.62 18.84
C GLU A 45 -6.19 31.48 17.82
N ILE A 46 -7.17 31.50 16.89
CA ILE A 46 -7.30 30.50 15.83
C ILE A 46 -6.02 30.40 14.99
N HIS A 47 -5.47 31.55 14.57
CA HIS A 47 -4.28 31.55 13.70
C HIS A 47 -3.00 31.18 14.47
N LEU A 48 -2.90 31.48 15.77
CA LEU A 48 -1.78 31.06 16.60
C LEU A 48 -1.81 29.55 16.83
N MET A 49 -2.97 28.98 17.14
CA MET A 49 -3.15 27.53 17.28
C MET A 49 -2.82 26.81 15.96
N ALA A 50 -3.39 27.26 14.84
CA ALA A 50 -3.13 26.62 13.55
C ALA A 50 -1.65 26.69 13.14
N LYS A 51 -0.95 27.80 13.45
CA LYS A 51 0.50 27.89 13.24
C LYS A 51 1.28 26.93 14.10
N TYR A 52 0.93 26.84 15.38
CA TYR A 52 1.57 25.93 16.32
C TYR A 52 1.49 24.49 15.77
N LEU A 53 0.29 24.05 15.40
CA LEU A 53 0.03 22.72 14.84
C LEU A 53 0.74 22.49 13.50
N LEU A 54 0.83 23.49 12.63
CA LEU A 54 1.55 23.36 11.35
C LEU A 54 3.08 23.29 11.53
N SER A 55 3.61 23.89 12.60
CA SER A 55 5.05 23.99 12.87
C SER A 55 5.63 22.78 13.61
N SER A 56 4.80 22.06 14.36
CA SER A 56 5.22 20.87 15.09
C SER A 56 5.31 19.65 14.16
N LYS A 57 6.40 18.88 14.26
CA LYS A 57 6.60 17.65 13.49
C LYS A 57 5.68 16.51 13.94
N ASP A 58 5.16 16.60 15.16
CA ASP A 58 4.31 15.58 15.75
C ASP A 58 2.86 15.75 15.26
N THR A 59 2.39 16.99 15.09
CA THR A 59 1.03 17.28 14.62
C THR A 59 0.94 17.48 13.11
N SER A 60 2.04 17.82 12.42
CA SER A 60 2.07 18.20 11.00
C SER A 60 2.70 17.14 10.12
N VAL A 61 2.03 16.79 9.02
CA VAL A 61 2.50 15.85 8.00
C VAL A 61 2.45 16.51 6.63
N TRP A 62 3.58 16.55 5.93
CA TRP A 62 3.64 17.04 4.55
C TRP A 62 2.99 16.05 3.58
N LEU A 63 2.06 16.53 2.74
CA LEU A 63 1.35 15.72 1.73
C LEU A 63 1.75 16.02 0.29
N GLY A 64 2.72 16.91 0.07
CA GLY A 64 3.13 17.34 -1.27
C GLY A 64 2.99 18.85 -1.49
N ASP A 65 3.95 19.41 -2.23
CA ASP A 65 3.96 20.84 -2.58
C ASP A 65 3.82 21.74 -1.31
N ASN A 66 2.90 22.69 -1.29
CA ASN A 66 2.59 23.50 -0.10
C ASN A 66 1.33 23.00 0.63
N THR A 67 1.19 21.67 0.78
CA THR A 67 0.03 21.04 1.41
C THR A 67 0.46 20.27 2.66
N TYR A 68 -0.20 20.56 3.76
CA TYR A 68 0.09 19.95 5.06
C TYR A 68 -1.19 19.43 5.68
N LEU A 69 -1.12 18.23 6.21
CA LEU A 69 -2.10 17.70 7.13
C LEU A 69 -1.69 18.08 8.55
N ILE A 70 -2.64 18.53 9.35
CA ILE A 70 -2.50 18.62 10.79
C ILE A 70 -3.48 17.68 11.48
N ASN A 71 -3.08 17.08 12.59
CA ASN A 71 -3.96 16.32 13.45
C ASN A 71 -3.61 16.49 14.92
N TRP A 72 -4.61 16.35 15.80
CA TRP A 72 -4.44 16.40 17.25
C TRP A 72 -5.67 15.79 17.96
N PHE A 73 -5.55 15.52 19.26
CA PHE A 73 -6.65 15.11 20.11
C PHE A 73 -7.05 16.23 21.08
N SER A 74 -8.30 16.25 21.53
CA SER A 74 -8.78 17.25 22.51
C SER A 74 -8.00 17.20 23.83
N ASP A 75 -7.53 16.02 24.22
CA ASP A 75 -6.74 15.75 25.43
C ASP A 75 -5.22 15.68 25.18
N ASP A 76 -4.79 15.60 23.92
CA ASP A 76 -3.39 15.59 23.48
C ASP A 76 -3.18 16.51 22.26
N ILE A 77 -3.16 17.83 22.52
CA ILE A 77 -2.99 18.87 21.49
C ILE A 77 -1.62 18.76 20.80
N LYS A 78 -0.61 18.25 21.52
CA LYS A 78 0.75 18.10 21.01
C LYS A 78 0.92 16.88 20.11
N ASN A 79 -0.06 15.98 20.10
CA ASN A 79 0.07 14.66 19.50
C ASN A 79 1.33 13.94 20.04
N GLU A 80 1.56 13.98 21.36
CA GLU A 80 2.62 13.18 22.02
C GLU A 80 2.39 11.68 21.81
N SER A 81 1.12 11.33 21.61
CA SER A 81 0.66 10.05 21.13
C SER A 81 1.10 9.73 19.69
N GLY A 82 1.59 10.67 18.88
CA GLY A 82 2.34 10.37 17.65
C GLY A 82 1.54 9.78 16.48
N ILE A 83 0.22 10.01 16.40
CA ILE A 83 -0.58 9.51 15.27
C ILE A 83 -0.13 10.14 13.96
N ASN A 84 0.28 9.31 13.00
CA ASN A 84 0.67 9.75 11.67
C ASN A 84 -0.17 9.04 10.61
N LEU A 85 -1.16 9.74 10.05
CA LEU A 85 -2.07 9.21 9.04
C LEU A 85 -1.39 8.82 7.72
N ASN A 86 -0.13 9.23 7.50
CA ASN A 86 0.69 8.85 6.34
C ASN A 86 1.74 7.76 6.66
N SER A 87 1.65 7.12 7.83
CA SER A 87 2.55 6.04 8.23
C SER A 87 2.07 4.67 7.74
N ARG A 88 2.99 3.69 7.72
CA ARG A 88 2.68 2.27 7.47
C ARG A 88 2.13 1.58 8.74
N ILE A 89 2.53 2.09 9.90
CA ILE A 89 2.17 1.60 11.23
C ILE A 89 1.85 2.85 12.05
N TYR A 90 0.60 2.95 12.53
CA TYR A 90 0.23 3.98 13.49
C TYR A 90 0.87 3.62 14.83
N LYS A 91 1.87 4.40 15.28
CA LYS A 91 2.61 4.18 16.53
C LYS A 91 2.20 5.22 17.55
N VAL A 92 1.84 4.77 18.76
CA VAL A 92 1.43 5.65 19.86
C VAL A 92 2.13 5.29 21.16
N LYS A 93 2.65 6.28 21.88
CA LYS A 93 3.33 6.09 23.17
C LYS A 93 2.30 5.86 24.29
N GLU A 94 2.52 4.83 25.11
CA GLU A 94 2.00 4.78 26.47
C GLU A 94 3.09 5.16 27.48
N LYS A 95 2.73 5.94 28.50
CA LYS A 95 3.44 5.92 29.79
C LYS A 95 2.90 4.73 30.57
N PHE A 96 3.55 3.57 30.45
CA PHE A 96 3.27 2.48 31.39
C PHE A 96 3.88 2.82 32.75
N SER A 97 3.03 2.93 33.77
CA SER A 97 3.39 2.57 35.13
C SER A 97 3.68 1.07 35.18
N ASN A 98 4.83 0.70 35.73
CA ASN A 98 5.39 -0.65 35.83
C ASN A 98 4.34 -1.78 36.04
N PRO A 99 4.40 -2.89 35.29
CA PRO A 99 3.63 -4.08 35.63
C PRO A 99 4.39 -4.94 36.65
N ILE A 100 3.67 -5.26 37.73
CA ILE A 100 4.00 -6.34 38.67
C ILE A 100 3.50 -7.64 38.04
N SER A 101 4.44 -8.58 37.84
CA SER A 101 4.33 -10.03 37.70
C SER A 101 3.18 -10.67 36.87
N GLY A 102 3.61 -11.53 35.94
CA GLY A 102 2.95 -12.82 35.67
C GLY A 102 1.99 -12.83 34.49
N GLU A 103 2.31 -13.64 33.48
CA GLU A 103 1.46 -13.98 32.32
C GLU A 103 1.31 -12.93 31.19
N GLU A 104 2.41 -12.32 30.73
CA GLU A 104 2.39 -11.52 29.49
C GLU A 104 3.55 -11.87 28.56
N ASN A 105 3.37 -12.88 27.70
CA ASN A 105 4.21 -13.07 26.51
C ASN A 105 3.39 -13.32 25.22
N LYS A 106 2.05 -13.28 25.30
CA LYS A 106 1.17 -13.30 24.11
C LYS A 106 0.74 -11.90 23.64
N SER A 107 0.71 -10.90 24.54
CA SER A 107 0.27 -9.53 24.22
C SER A 107 1.36 -8.65 23.58
N VAL A 108 2.62 -9.03 23.71
CA VAL A 108 3.75 -8.21 23.22
C VAL A 108 3.94 -8.35 21.72
N GLY A 109 3.74 -9.55 21.15
CA GLY A 109 3.93 -9.80 19.70
C GLY A 109 2.85 -9.18 18.80
N GLU A 110 1.60 -9.16 19.24
CA GLU A 110 0.48 -8.61 18.45
C GLU A 110 0.55 -7.08 18.36
N SER A 111 1.09 -6.43 19.39
CA SER A 111 1.19 -4.96 19.53
C SER A 111 2.19 -4.31 18.55
N PHE A 112 3.18 -5.08 18.05
CA PHE A 112 4.17 -4.59 17.10
C PHE A 112 3.74 -4.72 15.62
N LEU A 113 2.72 -5.53 15.33
CA LEU A 113 2.38 -5.96 13.96
C LEU A 113 0.99 -5.50 13.51
N LYS A 114 0.05 -5.29 14.43
CA LYS A 114 -1.13 -4.45 14.23
C LYS A 114 -0.94 -3.25 15.16
N GLY A 115 -0.83 -2.04 14.63
CA GLY A 115 -0.62 -0.86 15.48
C GLY A 115 -1.68 -0.81 16.58
N LYS A 116 -1.27 -0.97 17.85
CA LYS A 116 -2.19 -0.95 18.97
C LYS A 116 -2.75 0.46 19.10
N ILE A 117 -4.08 0.60 18.98
CA ILE A 117 -4.76 1.89 19.01
C ILE A 117 -5.00 2.27 20.48
N LEU A 118 -4.19 3.18 21.00
CA LEU A 118 -4.10 3.49 22.43
C LEU A 118 -4.31 4.99 22.66
N PHE A 119 -5.57 5.42 22.65
CA PHE A 119 -5.99 6.79 23.00
C PHE A 119 -7.22 6.70 23.93
N SER A 120 -7.51 7.73 24.71
CA SER A 120 -8.75 7.80 25.51
C SER A 120 -9.98 7.69 24.61
N ASP A 121 -10.94 6.82 24.93
CA ASP A 121 -12.17 6.68 24.12
C ASP A 121 -13.08 7.92 24.21
N ASP A 122 -12.93 8.71 25.27
CA ASP A 122 -13.78 9.87 25.58
C ASP A 122 -13.27 11.18 24.96
N SER A 123 -12.21 11.14 24.15
CA SER A 123 -11.64 12.34 23.52
C SER A 123 -12.09 12.52 22.06
N LYS A 124 -11.93 13.74 21.55
CA LYS A 124 -12.20 14.09 20.15
C LYS A 124 -10.90 14.11 19.38
N PHE A 125 -10.91 13.54 18.18
CA PHE A 125 -9.83 13.67 17.22
C PHE A 125 -10.17 14.73 16.18
N TYR A 126 -9.19 15.57 15.89
CA TYR A 126 -9.29 16.64 14.90
C TYR A 126 -8.24 16.44 13.83
N VAL A 127 -8.64 16.66 12.59
CA VAL A 127 -7.76 16.56 11.43
C VAL A 127 -8.11 17.62 10.40
N GLY A 128 -7.10 18.28 9.86
CA GLY A 128 -7.26 19.30 8.83
C GLY A 128 -6.20 19.21 7.75
N ILE A 129 -6.55 19.56 6.52
CA ILE A 129 -5.60 19.67 5.40
C ILE A 129 -5.58 21.12 4.93
N PHE A 130 -4.41 21.73 4.99
CA PHE A 130 -4.17 23.13 4.67
C PHE A 130 -3.27 23.25 3.44
N ASP A 131 -3.71 24.07 2.50
CA ASP A 131 -3.01 24.38 1.26
C ASP A 131 -2.61 25.85 1.22
N LYS A 132 -1.35 26.13 0.85
CA LYS A 132 -1.01 27.45 0.30
C LYS A 132 -1.38 27.50 -1.18
N ILE A 133 -2.49 28.15 -1.53
CA ILE A 133 -2.96 28.31 -2.92
C ILE A 133 -2.09 29.34 -3.66
N SER A 134 -1.78 30.46 -3.01
CA SER A 134 -0.96 31.53 -3.56
C SER A 134 -0.13 32.20 -2.46
N ASN A 135 0.69 33.19 -2.81
CA ASN A 135 1.44 33.97 -1.82
C ASN A 135 0.53 34.77 -0.85
N GLY A 136 -0.72 35.05 -1.24
CA GLY A 136 -1.68 35.76 -0.39
C GLY A 136 -2.73 34.88 0.28
N ARG A 137 -3.00 33.67 -0.23
CA ARG A 137 -4.15 32.85 0.16
C ARG A 137 -3.76 31.42 0.56
N ALA A 138 -4.18 31.04 1.75
CA ALA A 138 -4.21 29.67 2.22
C ALA A 138 -5.66 29.18 2.30
N ALA A 139 -5.89 27.88 2.22
CA ALA A 139 -7.22 27.29 2.35
C ALA A 139 -7.17 26.04 3.22
N ALA A 140 -8.16 25.90 4.11
CA ALA A 140 -8.50 24.63 4.72
C ALA A 140 -9.35 23.84 3.71
N LYS A 141 -8.78 22.79 3.13
CA LYS A 141 -9.46 21.95 2.14
C LYS A 141 -10.24 20.79 2.73
N TYR A 142 -9.87 20.41 3.92
CA TYR A 142 -10.50 19.35 4.66
C TYR A 142 -10.37 19.73 6.13
N PHE A 143 -11.45 19.57 6.87
CA PHE A 143 -11.43 19.65 8.31
C PHE A 143 -12.49 18.69 8.82
N LYS A 144 -12.13 17.88 9.80
CA LYS A 144 -13.05 16.92 10.41
C LYS A 144 -12.77 16.78 11.89
N GLU A 145 -13.87 16.70 12.63
CA GLU A 145 -13.93 16.30 14.02
C GLU A 145 -14.60 14.93 14.07
N LEU A 146 -14.08 14.04 14.90
CA LEU A 146 -14.66 12.72 15.14
C LEU A 146 -14.35 12.25 16.56
N ASP A 147 -15.22 11.41 17.10
CA ASP A 147 -14.93 10.68 18.33
C ASP A 147 -13.76 9.72 18.10
N VAL A 148 -12.88 9.62 19.09
CA VAL A 148 -11.73 8.71 19.02
C VAL A 148 -12.18 7.27 18.83
N SER A 149 -13.26 6.83 19.50
CA SER A 149 -13.85 5.50 19.31
C SER A 149 -14.13 5.17 17.85
N ILE A 150 -14.73 6.11 17.10
CA ILE A 150 -15.00 5.98 15.66
C ILE A 150 -13.69 5.94 14.86
N LEU A 151 -12.71 6.78 15.20
CA LEU A 151 -11.40 6.73 14.56
C LEU A 151 -10.75 5.34 14.75
N LYS A 152 -10.80 4.79 15.97
CA LYS A 152 -10.21 3.47 16.25
C LYS A 152 -10.84 2.39 15.39
N GLU A 153 -12.17 2.37 15.29
CA GLU A 153 -12.91 1.43 14.45
C GLU A 153 -12.49 1.57 12.97
N ASN A 154 -12.42 2.80 12.46
CA ASN A 154 -12.05 3.07 11.07
C ASN A 154 -10.61 2.65 10.75
N LEU A 155 -9.66 2.92 11.65
CA LEU A 155 -8.26 2.51 11.49
C LEU A 155 -8.12 0.99 11.52
N LYS A 156 -8.81 0.32 12.45
CA LYS A 156 -8.82 -1.15 12.53
C LYS A 156 -9.42 -1.76 11.26
N LYS A 157 -10.57 -1.26 10.83
CA LYS A 157 -11.23 -1.67 9.57
C LYS A 157 -10.29 -1.50 8.37
N TRP A 158 -9.55 -0.40 8.30
CA TRP A 158 -8.57 -0.16 7.24
C TRP A 158 -7.43 -1.18 7.26
N GLN A 159 -6.83 -1.41 8.43
CA GLN A 159 -5.72 -2.36 8.59
C GLN A 159 -6.15 -3.81 8.31
N ASP A 160 -7.31 -4.24 8.82
CA ASP A 160 -7.82 -5.60 8.61
C ASP A 160 -8.27 -5.83 7.15
N LYS A 161 -8.63 -4.76 6.42
CA LYS A 161 -8.99 -4.85 5.00
C LYS A 161 -7.77 -4.82 4.09
N TYR A 162 -6.84 -3.89 4.31
CA TYR A 162 -5.77 -3.54 3.38
C TYR A 162 -4.39 -3.91 3.90
N TYR A 163 -4.13 -5.19 4.08
CA TYR A 163 -2.81 -5.70 4.49
C TYR A 163 -2.29 -6.79 3.55
N TRP A 164 -0.99 -7.02 3.56
CA TRP A 164 -0.39 -8.20 2.96
C TRP A 164 0.67 -8.80 3.87
N TYR A 165 1.03 -10.04 3.62
CA TYR A 165 2.03 -10.74 4.41
C TYR A 165 3.44 -10.38 3.94
N GLY A 166 4.32 -10.16 4.91
CA GLY A 166 5.75 -9.93 4.72
C GLY A 166 6.54 -10.76 5.72
N PHE A 167 7.87 -10.71 5.62
CA PHE A 167 8.73 -11.47 6.51
C PHE A 167 9.82 -10.57 7.09
N ASN A 168 9.97 -10.60 8.42
CA ASN A 168 11.10 -9.97 9.09
C ASN A 168 12.20 -11.02 9.28
N LYS A 169 13.33 -10.78 8.61
CA LYS A 169 14.51 -11.66 8.67
C LYS A 169 15.22 -11.63 10.02
N GLU A 170 15.13 -10.53 10.77
CA GLU A 170 15.82 -10.36 12.05
C GLU A 170 15.07 -11.09 13.17
N THR A 171 13.75 -11.03 13.17
CA THR A 171 12.90 -11.69 14.18
C THR A 171 12.41 -13.06 13.74
N ASN A 172 12.69 -13.47 12.50
CA ASN A 172 12.21 -14.70 11.87
C ASN A 172 10.69 -14.87 11.98
N GLN A 173 9.96 -13.76 11.86
CA GLN A 173 8.51 -13.69 12.04
C GLN A 173 7.82 -13.11 10.82
N GLU A 174 6.65 -13.64 10.54
CA GLU A 174 5.73 -13.06 9.58
C GLU A 174 5.23 -11.70 10.10
N ILE A 175 5.21 -10.71 9.22
CA ILE A 175 4.77 -9.36 9.53
C ILE A 175 3.61 -8.97 8.63
N LEU A 176 2.61 -8.28 9.17
CA LEU A 176 1.53 -7.71 8.38
C LEU A 176 1.97 -6.35 7.84
N TYR A 177 2.05 -6.25 6.51
CA TYR A 177 2.35 -5.04 5.78
C TYR A 177 1.05 -4.31 5.41
N THR A 178 0.79 -3.16 6.05
CA THR A 178 -0.24 -2.20 5.59
C THR A 178 0.45 -1.07 4.83
N PRO A 179 0.11 -0.82 3.55
CA PRO A 179 0.73 0.25 2.77
C PRO A 179 0.23 1.62 3.25
N SER A 180 1.14 2.58 3.36
CA SER A 180 0.77 3.96 3.69
C SER A 180 0.06 4.66 2.51
N PRO A 181 -0.73 5.72 2.74
CA PRO A 181 -1.33 6.52 1.66
C PRO A 181 -0.33 6.98 0.61
N TYR A 182 0.87 7.38 1.03
CA TYR A 182 1.96 7.73 0.12
C TYR A 182 2.40 6.54 -0.75
N ALA A 183 2.57 5.36 -0.16
CA ALA A 183 2.94 4.15 -0.90
C ALA A 183 1.86 3.75 -1.90
N ILE A 184 0.58 3.74 -1.50
CA ILE A 184 -0.56 3.46 -2.40
C ILE A 184 -0.56 4.44 -3.57
N THR A 185 -0.36 5.74 -3.29
CA THR A 185 -0.35 6.78 -4.32
C THR A 185 0.82 6.61 -5.30
N LEU A 186 2.03 6.39 -4.79
CA LEU A 186 3.23 6.18 -5.62
C LEU A 186 3.12 4.91 -6.46
N VAL A 187 2.66 3.80 -5.89
CA VAL A 187 2.51 2.55 -6.63
C VAL A 187 1.41 2.67 -7.69
N SER A 188 0.35 3.44 -7.43
CA SER A 188 -0.74 3.64 -8.38
C SER A 188 -0.34 4.51 -9.57
N TYR A 189 0.37 5.62 -9.33
CA TYR A 189 0.57 6.66 -10.34
C TYR A 189 2.03 7.01 -10.64
N GLY A 190 2.96 6.50 -9.84
CA GLY A 190 4.39 6.76 -9.98
C GLY A 190 5.06 5.97 -11.09
N VAL A 191 6.23 6.46 -11.49
CA VAL A 191 7.12 5.83 -12.46
C VAL A 191 8.47 5.59 -11.76
N GLU A 192 9.06 4.42 -12.01
CA GLU A 192 10.39 4.11 -11.52
C GLU A 192 11.45 4.91 -12.29
N ARG A 193 12.29 5.65 -11.57
CA ARG A 193 13.44 6.38 -12.09
C ARG A 193 14.60 6.23 -11.13
N ASN A 194 15.78 5.92 -11.64
CA ASN A 194 17.00 5.75 -10.83
C ASN A 194 16.79 4.81 -9.63
N GLY A 195 16.06 3.71 -9.84
CA GLY A 195 15.75 2.71 -8.81
C GLY A 195 14.73 3.14 -7.74
N LYS A 196 14.02 4.26 -7.94
CA LYS A 196 13.01 4.76 -6.99
C LYS A 196 11.70 5.10 -7.69
N LEU A 197 10.58 4.79 -7.03
CA LEU A 197 9.27 5.22 -7.49
C LEU A 197 9.08 6.71 -7.20
N SER A 198 8.80 7.47 -8.23
CA SER A 198 8.57 8.91 -8.13
C SER A 198 7.32 9.34 -8.89
N LEU A 199 6.63 10.35 -8.39
CA LEU A 199 5.49 10.98 -9.03
C LEU A 199 5.78 12.47 -9.20
N ASP A 200 6.12 12.87 -10.42
CA ASP A 200 6.44 14.28 -10.73
C ASP A 200 5.24 15.20 -10.55
N ASN A 201 4.05 14.70 -10.86
CA ASN A 201 2.83 15.46 -10.76
C ASN A 201 2.40 15.58 -9.30
N LYS A 202 2.97 16.57 -8.62
CA LYS A 202 2.70 16.89 -7.21
C LYS A 202 1.21 17.17 -6.93
N LYS A 203 0.47 17.70 -7.91
CA LYS A 203 -0.98 17.91 -7.79
C LYS A 203 -1.73 16.58 -7.69
N VAL A 204 -1.35 15.58 -8.50
CA VAL A 204 -1.91 14.23 -8.42
C VAL A 204 -1.53 13.58 -7.09
N LEU A 205 -0.25 13.66 -6.68
CA LEU A 205 0.21 13.13 -5.39
C LEU A 205 -0.66 13.66 -4.26
N ARG A 206 -0.77 14.98 -4.16
CA ARG A 206 -1.50 15.69 -3.12
C ARG A 206 -2.99 15.35 -3.10
N ASN A 207 -3.64 15.35 -4.25
CA ASN A 207 -5.07 15.05 -4.34
C ASN A 207 -5.37 13.58 -3.97
N GLN A 208 -4.54 12.64 -4.41
CA GLN A 208 -4.75 11.21 -4.12
C GLN A 208 -4.40 10.88 -2.67
N MET A 209 -3.37 11.49 -2.10
CA MET A 209 -3.08 11.39 -0.67
C MET A 209 -4.25 11.90 0.17
N GLN A 210 -4.78 13.09 -0.15
CA GLN A 210 -5.95 13.64 0.52
C GLN A 210 -7.16 12.70 0.42
N ASN A 211 -7.41 12.12 -0.76
CA ASN A 211 -8.51 11.18 -0.98
C ASN A 211 -8.36 9.92 -0.09
N ILE A 212 -7.19 9.27 -0.12
CA ILE A 212 -6.92 8.07 0.67
C ILE A 212 -7.01 8.35 2.17
N ILE A 213 -6.44 9.46 2.63
CA ILE A 213 -6.51 9.87 4.03
C ILE A 213 -7.97 10.11 4.46
N SER A 214 -8.77 10.76 3.61
CA SER A 214 -10.20 10.94 3.88
C SER A 214 -10.91 9.59 3.96
N CYS A 215 -10.57 8.63 3.10
CA CYS A 215 -11.13 7.27 3.19
C CYS A 215 -10.79 6.60 4.53
N ILE A 216 -9.54 6.72 5.00
CA ILE A 216 -9.11 6.17 6.30
C ILE A 216 -9.91 6.79 7.44
N ILE A 217 -10.00 8.12 7.50
CA ILE A 217 -10.68 8.84 8.59
C ILE A 217 -12.18 8.51 8.60
N GLU A 218 -12.79 8.32 7.43
CA GLU A 218 -14.23 8.11 7.26
C GLU A 218 -14.65 6.65 7.19
N GLY A 219 -13.72 5.70 7.31
CA GLY A 219 -14.00 4.27 7.22
C GLY A 219 -14.52 3.84 5.84
N LYS A 220 -14.18 4.59 4.78
CA LYS A 220 -14.59 4.34 3.39
C LYS A 220 -13.57 3.51 2.65
N ASP A 221 -14.03 2.86 1.58
CA ASP A 221 -13.17 2.08 0.70
C ASP A 221 -12.30 2.95 -0.21
N ILE A 222 -11.17 2.40 -0.62
CA ILE A 222 -10.30 2.99 -1.65
C ILE A 222 -11.07 3.16 -2.96
N GLY A 223 -10.88 4.32 -3.61
CA GLY A 223 -11.50 4.62 -4.89
C GLY A 223 -11.14 3.63 -6.00
N ASN A 224 -12.12 3.33 -6.85
CA ASN A 224 -11.96 2.38 -7.98
C ASN A 224 -10.87 2.80 -8.98
N ASN A 225 -10.56 4.09 -9.07
CA ASN A 225 -9.45 4.62 -9.86
C ASN A 225 -8.08 4.09 -9.39
N ILE A 226 -7.87 3.97 -8.08
CA ILE A 226 -6.65 3.41 -7.48
C ILE A 226 -6.61 1.90 -7.75
N ILE A 227 -7.72 1.20 -7.49
CA ILE A 227 -7.85 -0.24 -7.74
C ILE A 227 -7.45 -0.57 -9.18
N LYS A 228 -8.08 0.06 -10.18
CA LYS A 228 -7.77 -0.16 -11.60
C LYS A 228 -6.32 0.15 -11.95
N SER A 229 -5.72 1.16 -11.32
CA SER A 229 -4.31 1.50 -11.54
C SER A 229 -3.39 0.39 -11.05
N LEU A 230 -3.63 -0.11 -9.84
CA LEU A 230 -2.85 -1.22 -9.26
C LEU A 230 -3.00 -2.50 -10.08
N GLU A 231 -4.23 -2.83 -10.52
CA GLU A 231 -4.50 -3.98 -11.38
C GLU A 231 -3.75 -3.91 -12.72
N ASN A 232 -3.52 -2.71 -13.26
CA ASN A 232 -2.73 -2.53 -14.47
C ASN A 232 -1.23 -2.62 -14.18
N ASN A 233 -0.77 -2.02 -13.09
CA ASN A 233 0.66 -1.93 -12.77
C ASN A 233 1.28 -3.30 -12.46
N ILE A 234 0.56 -4.20 -11.79
CA ILE A 234 1.03 -5.59 -11.54
C ILE A 234 1.23 -6.40 -12.83
N LYS A 235 0.54 -6.03 -13.92
CA LYS A 235 0.72 -6.71 -15.22
C LYS A 235 2.00 -6.27 -15.93
N LEU A 236 2.64 -5.20 -15.45
CA LEU A 236 3.72 -4.50 -16.11
C LEU A 236 5.02 -4.58 -15.28
N ARG A 237 5.36 -5.79 -14.79
CA ARG A 237 6.55 -6.05 -13.96
C ARG A 237 7.84 -5.45 -14.51
N SER A 238 8.06 -5.51 -15.82
CA SER A 238 9.27 -4.97 -16.46
C SER A 238 9.46 -3.45 -16.32
N ARG A 239 8.42 -2.70 -15.94
CA ARG A 239 8.51 -1.26 -15.63
C ARG A 239 9.11 -0.97 -14.25
N TYR A 240 9.21 -1.98 -13.39
CA TYR A 240 9.61 -1.84 -11.99
C TYR A 240 10.71 -2.84 -11.70
N LYS A 241 11.97 -2.50 -11.98
CA LYS A 241 13.11 -3.40 -11.79
C LYS A 241 13.50 -3.48 -10.31
N GLU A 242 13.72 -2.33 -9.70
CA GLU A 242 14.20 -2.22 -8.31
C GLU A 242 13.04 -2.12 -7.31
N THR A 243 11.90 -1.60 -7.78
CA THR A 243 10.74 -1.27 -6.94
C THR A 243 9.61 -2.30 -7.03
N TRP A 244 9.81 -3.40 -7.77
CA TRP A 244 8.81 -4.45 -7.96
C TRP A 244 8.20 -4.92 -6.65
N ILE A 245 9.03 -5.17 -5.62
CA ILE A 245 8.56 -5.69 -4.33
C ILE A 245 7.56 -4.75 -3.66
N ILE A 246 7.78 -3.43 -3.75
CA ILE A 246 6.88 -2.41 -3.17
C ILE A 246 5.59 -2.36 -3.98
N VAL A 247 5.68 -2.39 -5.32
CA VAL A 247 4.52 -2.41 -6.22
C VAL A 247 3.65 -3.63 -5.94
N LYS A 248 4.28 -4.79 -5.87
CA LYS A 248 3.66 -6.09 -5.64
C LYS A 248 2.96 -6.14 -4.29
N ASN A 249 3.67 -5.89 -3.19
CA ASN A 249 3.11 -5.98 -1.85
C ASN A 249 1.98 -4.97 -1.61
N THR A 250 2.13 -3.74 -2.13
CA THR A 250 1.09 -2.71 -2.05
C THR A 250 -0.15 -3.11 -2.85
N SER A 251 0.04 -3.68 -4.05
CA SER A 251 -1.07 -4.12 -4.88
C SER A 251 -1.79 -5.32 -4.25
N LEU A 252 -1.07 -6.30 -3.71
CA LEU A 252 -1.65 -7.43 -3.00
C LEU A 252 -2.47 -6.97 -1.80
N ALA A 253 -1.93 -6.05 -0.99
CA ALA A 253 -2.61 -5.51 0.17
C ALA A 253 -3.92 -4.80 -0.19
N VAL A 254 -3.93 -4.01 -1.27
CA VAL A 254 -5.14 -3.28 -1.68
C VAL A 254 -6.15 -4.19 -2.40
N LEU A 255 -5.68 -5.17 -3.17
CA LEU A 255 -6.54 -5.99 -4.02
C LEU A 255 -7.08 -7.23 -3.33
N ARG A 256 -6.51 -7.69 -2.20
CA ARG A 256 -6.93 -8.95 -1.54
C ARG A 256 -8.42 -9.03 -1.27
N GLY A 257 -9.01 -7.94 -0.76
CA GLY A 257 -10.43 -7.90 -0.40
C GLY A 257 -11.35 -7.99 -1.63
N LYS A 258 -10.90 -7.49 -2.78
CA LYS A 258 -11.64 -7.63 -4.05
C LYS A 258 -11.65 -9.08 -4.55
N TRP A 259 -10.59 -9.82 -4.25
CA TRP A 259 -10.37 -11.20 -4.71
C TRP A 259 -10.71 -12.26 -3.67
N GLY A 260 -11.26 -11.86 -2.50
CA GLY A 260 -11.63 -12.81 -1.44
C GLY A 260 -10.45 -13.55 -0.82
N ILE A 261 -9.25 -12.96 -0.85
CA ILE A 261 -8.02 -13.61 -0.38
C ILE A 261 -7.84 -13.35 1.12
N GLU A 262 -8.00 -14.40 1.92
CA GLU A 262 -7.89 -14.32 3.38
C GLU A 262 -6.43 -14.39 3.84
N ASP A 263 -5.67 -15.37 3.33
CA ASP A 263 -4.25 -15.60 3.67
C ASP A 263 -3.31 -15.55 2.44
N ASN A 264 -2.00 -15.73 2.67
CA ASN A 264 -0.97 -15.84 1.62
C ASN A 264 -0.66 -17.29 1.21
N MET A 265 -1.42 -18.27 1.71
CA MET A 265 -1.19 -19.68 1.40
C MET A 265 -1.71 -20.03 0.01
N LEU A 266 -1.20 -21.14 -0.52
CA LEU A 266 -1.68 -21.66 -1.79
C LEU A 266 -3.04 -22.33 -1.60
N ASP A 267 -4.08 -21.72 -2.16
CA ASP A 267 -5.38 -22.35 -2.30
C ASP A 267 -5.38 -23.28 -3.52
N ARG A 268 -5.39 -24.58 -3.26
CA ARG A 268 -5.37 -25.61 -4.31
C ARG A 268 -6.76 -25.86 -4.90
N GLU A 269 -7.82 -25.44 -4.22
CA GLU A 269 -9.21 -25.60 -4.64
C GLU A 269 -9.67 -24.43 -5.51
N ASN A 270 -8.91 -23.32 -5.54
CA ASN A 270 -9.20 -22.19 -6.40
C ASN A 270 -9.03 -22.54 -7.89
N LEU A 271 -10.15 -22.68 -8.59
CA LEU A 271 -10.21 -22.98 -10.01
C LEU A 271 -10.22 -21.73 -10.91
N ASP A 272 -10.10 -20.50 -10.37
CA ASP A 272 -10.09 -19.30 -11.21
C ASP A 272 -8.95 -19.35 -12.25
N ARG A 273 -9.31 -19.08 -13.51
CA ARG A 273 -8.39 -19.10 -14.65
C ARG A 273 -7.14 -18.26 -14.40
N SER A 274 -7.31 -17.05 -13.88
CA SER A 274 -6.19 -16.13 -13.65
C SER A 274 -5.29 -16.69 -12.54
N TYR A 275 -5.88 -17.16 -11.46
CA TYR A 275 -5.18 -17.81 -10.35
C TYR A 275 -4.35 -19.02 -10.82
N LEU A 276 -4.94 -19.95 -11.56
CA LEU A 276 -4.25 -21.14 -12.08
C LEU A 276 -3.09 -20.79 -13.02
N TYR A 277 -3.28 -19.84 -13.95
CA TYR A 277 -2.18 -19.37 -14.79
C TYR A 277 -1.10 -18.63 -13.98
N GLY A 278 -1.47 -17.94 -12.90
CA GLY A 278 -0.56 -17.38 -11.92
C GLY A 278 0.34 -18.45 -11.28
N ARG A 279 -0.25 -19.56 -10.83
CA ARG A 279 0.48 -20.72 -10.29
C ARG A 279 1.47 -21.28 -11.32
N LEU A 280 1.05 -21.47 -12.57
CA LEU A 280 1.97 -21.92 -13.64
C LEU A 280 3.14 -20.96 -13.85
N LEU A 281 2.90 -19.66 -13.86
CA LEU A 281 3.95 -18.67 -14.03
C LEU A 281 5.00 -18.73 -12.91
N ALA A 282 4.55 -18.92 -11.65
CA ALA A 282 5.44 -19.12 -10.50
C ALA A 282 6.29 -20.39 -10.63
N LEU A 283 5.66 -21.50 -11.07
CA LEU A 283 6.35 -22.78 -11.28
C LEU A 283 7.42 -22.67 -12.38
N TYR A 284 7.12 -22.01 -13.50
CA TYR A 284 8.09 -21.77 -14.57
C TYR A 284 9.27 -20.92 -14.09
N GLU A 285 8.99 -19.82 -13.36
CA GLU A 285 10.05 -18.99 -12.78
C GLU A 285 10.93 -19.80 -11.82
N ARG A 286 10.33 -20.72 -11.05
CA ARG A 286 11.05 -21.58 -10.12
C ARG A 286 11.97 -22.56 -10.82
N VAL A 287 11.55 -23.18 -11.92
CA VAL A 287 12.39 -24.10 -12.73
C VAL A 287 13.67 -23.40 -13.18
N GLU A 288 13.53 -22.17 -13.70
CA GLU A 288 14.68 -21.38 -14.15
C GLU A 288 15.59 -20.99 -12.97
N LYS A 289 15.01 -20.45 -11.88
CA LYS A 289 15.79 -20.08 -10.68
C LYS A 289 16.51 -21.27 -10.06
N LEU A 290 15.91 -22.46 -10.08
CA LEU A 290 16.56 -23.67 -9.58
C LEU A 290 17.83 -24.01 -10.38
N CYS A 291 17.88 -23.69 -11.68
CA CYS A 291 19.11 -23.84 -12.46
C CYS A 291 20.20 -22.87 -12.01
N PHE A 292 19.81 -21.63 -11.70
CA PHE A 292 20.71 -20.54 -11.32
C PHE A 292 21.27 -20.66 -9.90
N GLU A 293 20.59 -21.39 -9.02
CA GLU A 293 21.03 -21.60 -7.64
C GLU A 293 22.40 -22.31 -7.57
N THR A 294 23.37 -21.68 -6.94
CA THR A 294 24.69 -22.25 -6.66
C THR A 294 24.93 -22.25 -5.14
N LYS A 295 25.82 -23.13 -4.65
CA LYS A 295 26.19 -23.13 -3.22
C LYS A 295 26.96 -21.86 -2.83
N ASP A 296 27.69 -21.30 -3.78
CA ASP A 296 28.43 -20.07 -3.62
C ASP A 296 27.58 -18.87 -4.08
N LYS A 297 27.07 -18.11 -3.09
CA LYS A 297 26.24 -16.92 -3.34
C LYS A 297 26.96 -15.83 -4.15
N SER A 298 28.29 -15.82 -4.16
CA SER A 298 29.06 -14.85 -4.97
C SER A 298 28.99 -15.15 -6.47
N ASN A 299 28.70 -16.40 -6.83
CA ASN A 299 28.56 -16.90 -8.20
C ASN A 299 27.09 -17.16 -8.58
N GLN A 300 26.15 -16.48 -7.92
CA GLN A 300 24.73 -16.66 -8.18
C GLN A 300 24.34 -15.94 -9.47
N ASP A 301 23.77 -16.67 -10.43
CA ASP A 301 23.33 -16.09 -11.70
C ASP A 301 22.11 -15.17 -11.45
N THR A 302 22.30 -13.87 -11.68
CA THR A 302 21.29 -12.81 -11.50
C THR A 302 20.47 -12.56 -12.76
N ARG A 303 20.59 -13.43 -13.77
CA ARG A 303 19.86 -13.30 -15.03
C ARG A 303 18.35 -13.31 -14.82
N ILE A 304 17.69 -12.41 -15.53
CA ILE A 304 16.23 -12.34 -15.65
C ILE A 304 15.72 -13.65 -16.26
N THR A 305 14.75 -14.29 -15.59
CA THR A 305 14.10 -15.51 -16.07
C THR A 305 13.26 -15.25 -17.31
N ASN A 306 13.01 -16.27 -18.13
CA ASN A 306 12.05 -16.16 -19.22
C ASN A 306 10.64 -15.89 -18.70
N ALA A 307 10.25 -16.47 -17.55
CA ALA A 307 8.98 -16.16 -16.89
C ALA A 307 8.84 -14.65 -16.59
N GLU A 308 9.87 -14.01 -16.05
CA GLU A 308 9.87 -12.56 -15.82
C GLU A 308 9.89 -11.77 -17.14
N LYS A 309 10.73 -12.18 -18.10
CA LYS A 309 10.84 -11.53 -19.41
C LYS A 309 9.52 -11.54 -20.18
N TYR A 310 8.78 -12.63 -20.11
CA TYR A 310 7.50 -12.80 -20.80
C TYR A 310 6.29 -12.46 -19.94
N TRP A 311 6.47 -11.97 -18.71
CA TRP A 311 5.41 -11.68 -17.73
C TRP A 311 4.19 -10.98 -18.35
N THR A 312 4.40 -9.80 -18.93
CA THR A 312 3.32 -9.00 -19.54
C THR A 312 2.64 -9.73 -20.70
N SER A 313 3.43 -10.38 -21.55
CA SER A 313 2.90 -11.13 -22.70
C SER A 313 2.07 -12.34 -22.25
N PHE A 314 2.52 -13.04 -21.19
CA PHE A 314 1.84 -14.18 -20.61
C PHE A 314 0.49 -13.80 -20.03
N ILE A 315 0.44 -12.69 -19.29
CA ILE A 315 -0.81 -12.17 -18.72
C ILE A 315 -1.79 -11.78 -19.83
N ASN A 316 -1.31 -11.15 -20.91
CA ASN A 316 -2.17 -10.69 -21.99
C ASN A 316 -2.64 -11.84 -22.91
N ASN A 317 -1.84 -12.89 -23.08
CA ASN A 317 -2.10 -14.00 -24.01
C ASN A 317 -1.78 -15.35 -23.35
N PRO A 318 -2.49 -15.76 -22.28
CA PRO A 318 -2.09 -16.86 -21.41
C PRO A 318 -1.99 -18.20 -22.12
N ALA A 319 -2.95 -18.56 -22.97
CA ALA A 319 -2.93 -19.85 -23.67
C ALA A 319 -1.70 -20.00 -24.59
N THR A 320 -1.48 -19.03 -25.48
CA THR A 320 -0.35 -19.03 -26.43
C THR A 320 0.99 -18.94 -25.71
N MET A 321 1.08 -18.05 -24.73
CA MET A 321 2.35 -17.83 -24.02
C MET A 321 2.68 -18.94 -23.05
N ASN A 322 1.70 -19.69 -22.55
CA ASN A 322 1.94 -20.90 -21.78
C ASN A 322 2.68 -21.96 -22.60
N LEU A 323 2.26 -22.19 -23.85
CA LEU A 323 2.96 -23.12 -24.75
C LEU A 323 4.39 -22.65 -25.02
N ARG A 324 4.55 -21.36 -25.35
CA ARG A 324 5.87 -20.79 -25.60
C ARG A 324 6.78 -20.85 -24.38
N LEU A 325 6.27 -20.57 -23.17
CA LEU A 325 7.04 -20.69 -21.93
C LEU A 325 7.51 -22.12 -21.72
N ARG A 326 6.66 -23.13 -21.92
CA ARG A 326 7.05 -24.55 -21.86
C ARG A 326 8.21 -24.87 -22.79
N ASP A 327 8.19 -24.34 -24.00
CA ASP A 327 9.28 -24.60 -24.96
C ASP A 327 10.60 -23.97 -24.54
N VAL A 328 10.58 -22.73 -24.05
CA VAL A 328 11.82 -22.04 -23.65
C VAL A 328 12.38 -22.53 -22.32
N ILE A 329 11.58 -23.18 -21.46
CA ILE A 329 12.08 -23.78 -20.22
C ILE A 329 12.74 -25.16 -20.43
N LYS A 330 12.43 -25.89 -21.51
CA LYS A 330 12.98 -27.24 -21.80
C LYS A 330 14.51 -27.36 -21.63
N PRO A 331 15.35 -26.41 -22.06
CA PRO A 331 16.79 -26.50 -21.84
C PRO A 331 17.18 -26.50 -20.35
N TYR A 332 16.44 -25.76 -19.52
CA TYR A 332 16.63 -25.74 -18.06
C TYR A 332 16.17 -27.05 -17.42
N GLU A 333 15.05 -27.60 -17.88
CA GLU A 333 14.59 -28.92 -17.45
C GLU A 333 15.65 -30.01 -17.71
N LYS A 334 16.23 -30.04 -18.91
CA LYS A 334 17.30 -30.99 -19.26
C LYS A 334 18.51 -30.86 -18.33
N LYS A 335 18.93 -29.63 -18.01
CA LYS A 335 20.01 -29.37 -17.05
C LYS A 335 19.68 -29.86 -15.65
N LEU A 336 18.44 -29.67 -15.18
CA LEU A 336 18.00 -30.12 -13.85
C LEU A 336 17.89 -31.64 -13.75
N ILE A 337 17.46 -32.31 -14.82
CA ILE A 337 17.39 -33.78 -14.88
C ILE A 337 18.78 -34.39 -14.77
N ALA A 338 19.78 -33.79 -15.41
CA ALA A 338 21.17 -34.24 -15.36
C ALA A 338 21.87 -33.92 -14.01
N ASN A 339 21.29 -33.07 -13.17
CA ASN A 339 21.86 -32.68 -11.88
C ASN A 339 21.21 -33.47 -10.74
N GLU A 340 21.91 -34.50 -10.24
CA GLU A 340 21.36 -35.41 -9.21
C GLU A 340 20.86 -34.70 -7.94
N ASN A 341 21.51 -33.60 -7.52
CA ASN A 341 21.10 -32.86 -6.32
C ASN A 341 19.77 -32.11 -6.51
N LYS A 342 19.47 -31.66 -7.75
CA LYS A 342 18.30 -30.82 -8.05
C LYS A 342 17.17 -31.61 -8.70
N LYS A 343 17.45 -32.78 -9.27
CA LYS A 343 16.52 -33.66 -9.97
C LYS A 343 15.26 -33.96 -9.17
N ARG A 344 15.38 -34.31 -7.89
CA ARG A 344 14.23 -34.58 -7.01
C ARG A 344 13.32 -33.36 -6.83
N ILE A 345 13.90 -32.17 -6.67
CA ILE A 345 13.13 -30.93 -6.52
C ILE A 345 12.43 -30.59 -7.85
N TYR A 346 13.15 -30.73 -8.97
CA TYR A 346 12.58 -30.54 -10.29
C TYR A 346 11.37 -31.43 -10.56
N PHE A 347 11.45 -32.74 -10.28
CA PHE A 347 10.31 -33.63 -10.49
C PHE A 347 9.09 -33.28 -9.63
N LYS A 348 9.28 -32.73 -8.42
CA LYS A 348 8.16 -32.18 -7.64
C LYS A 348 7.51 -31.00 -8.34
N ILE A 349 8.31 -30.02 -8.80
CA ILE A 349 7.81 -28.86 -9.55
C ILE A 349 7.11 -29.31 -10.84
N LYS A 350 7.66 -30.31 -11.55
CA LYS A 350 7.07 -30.88 -12.76
C LYS A 350 5.69 -31.50 -12.49
N ASN A 351 5.55 -32.23 -11.39
CA ASN A 351 4.25 -32.79 -11.00
C ASN A 351 3.23 -31.69 -10.70
N GLU A 352 3.63 -30.62 -10.01
CA GLU A 352 2.76 -29.46 -9.77
C GLU A 352 2.40 -28.74 -11.09
N ILE A 353 3.33 -28.61 -12.04
CA ILE A 353 3.02 -28.09 -13.38
C ILE A 353 1.94 -28.96 -14.04
N ASN A 354 2.08 -30.29 -14.02
CA ASN A 354 1.10 -31.20 -14.60
C ASN A 354 -0.27 -31.08 -13.93
N GLU A 355 -0.32 -31.06 -12.60
CA GLU A 355 -1.55 -30.85 -11.81
C GLU A 355 -2.28 -29.59 -12.27
N VAL A 356 -1.61 -28.43 -12.27
CA VAL A 356 -2.24 -27.16 -12.66
C VAL A 356 -2.62 -27.15 -14.15
N THR A 357 -1.85 -27.84 -15.01
CA THR A 357 -2.19 -27.98 -16.44
C THR A 357 -3.49 -28.73 -16.62
N ASN A 358 -3.66 -29.83 -15.88
CA ASN A 358 -4.86 -30.65 -15.95
C ASN A 358 -6.06 -29.85 -15.43
N LEU A 359 -5.92 -29.16 -14.29
CA LEU A 359 -6.98 -28.27 -13.78
C LEU A 359 -7.40 -27.22 -14.81
N ILE A 360 -6.45 -26.62 -15.53
CA ILE A 360 -6.79 -25.67 -16.61
C ILE A 360 -7.52 -26.37 -17.75
N ALA A 361 -7.04 -27.54 -18.19
CA ALA A 361 -7.65 -28.28 -19.30
C ALA A 361 -9.06 -28.78 -18.97
N ASP A 362 -9.29 -29.23 -17.74
CA ASP A 362 -10.57 -29.78 -17.27
C ASP A 362 -11.64 -28.69 -17.11
N ASN A 363 -11.22 -27.45 -16.79
CA ASN A 363 -12.15 -26.34 -16.52
C ASN A 363 -12.25 -25.30 -17.65
N TYR A 364 -11.26 -25.24 -18.56
CA TYR A 364 -11.17 -24.19 -19.58
C TYR A 364 -10.82 -24.72 -20.96
N ASP A 365 -11.77 -24.62 -21.90
CA ASP A 365 -11.51 -24.89 -23.31
C ASP A 365 -10.80 -23.69 -23.98
N TYR A 366 -9.53 -23.88 -24.35
CA TYR A 366 -8.69 -22.88 -25.01
C TYR A 366 -9.22 -22.41 -26.37
N ARG A 367 -10.11 -23.17 -27.01
CA ARG A 367 -10.72 -22.82 -28.30
C ARG A 367 -11.73 -21.69 -28.13
N GLN A 368 -12.37 -21.63 -26.95
CA GLN A 368 -13.31 -20.57 -26.63
C GLN A 368 -12.59 -19.22 -26.47
N GLU A 369 -13.14 -18.19 -27.11
CA GLU A 369 -12.53 -16.85 -27.11
C GLU A 369 -12.41 -16.25 -25.71
N VAL A 370 -13.38 -16.50 -24.84
CA VAL A 370 -13.37 -16.03 -23.44
C VAL A 370 -12.11 -16.50 -22.69
N ASN A 371 -11.64 -17.71 -22.97
CA ASN A 371 -10.46 -18.30 -22.34
C ASN A 371 -9.13 -17.84 -22.95
N ARG A 372 -9.19 -17.09 -24.06
CA ARG A 372 -8.03 -16.42 -24.68
C ARG A 372 -7.85 -14.98 -24.21
N LYS A 373 -8.84 -14.41 -23.51
CA LYS A 373 -8.76 -13.04 -22.96
C LYS A 373 -7.62 -12.91 -21.95
N ALA A 374 -7.10 -11.70 -21.82
CA ALA A 374 -6.09 -11.36 -20.82
C ALA A 374 -6.52 -11.80 -19.41
N LEU A 375 -5.54 -12.17 -18.58
CA LEU A 375 -5.77 -12.51 -17.20
C LEU A 375 -6.18 -11.26 -16.42
N SER A 376 -7.05 -11.48 -15.44
CA SER A 376 -7.41 -10.49 -14.44
C SER A 376 -6.25 -10.32 -13.44
N ALA A 377 -6.39 -9.41 -12.47
CA ALA A 377 -5.43 -9.26 -11.39
C ALA A 377 -5.29 -10.49 -10.49
N GLY A 378 -6.27 -11.41 -10.48
CA GLY A 378 -6.25 -12.63 -9.66
C GLY A 378 -5.01 -13.51 -9.84
N PHE A 379 -4.34 -13.41 -11.00
CA PHE A 379 -3.11 -14.16 -11.28
C PHE A 379 -1.98 -13.91 -10.28
N ILE A 380 -1.90 -12.71 -9.71
CA ILE A 380 -0.81 -12.39 -8.80
C ILE A 380 -0.94 -13.16 -7.48
N PHE A 381 -2.16 -13.45 -7.04
CA PHE A 381 -2.40 -14.24 -5.83
C PHE A 381 -2.04 -15.71 -6.03
N GLY A 382 -2.41 -16.29 -7.17
CA GLY A 382 -1.99 -17.64 -7.53
C GLY A 382 -0.48 -17.75 -7.71
N TYR A 383 0.15 -16.72 -8.28
CA TYR A 383 1.61 -16.63 -8.37
C TYR A 383 2.25 -16.59 -6.97
N GLU A 384 1.81 -15.69 -6.09
CA GLU A 384 2.41 -15.53 -4.76
C GLU A 384 2.17 -16.73 -3.85
N GLY A 385 0.95 -17.27 -3.80
CA GLY A 385 0.65 -18.45 -3.00
C GLY A 385 1.51 -19.64 -3.43
N GLN A 386 1.69 -19.83 -4.74
CA GLN A 386 2.54 -20.91 -5.27
C GLN A 386 4.02 -20.69 -4.96
N ILE A 387 4.51 -19.45 -5.01
CA ILE A 387 5.87 -19.11 -4.57
C ILE A 387 6.06 -19.44 -3.09
N GLN A 388 5.10 -19.06 -2.24
CA GLN A 388 5.15 -19.31 -0.79
C GLN A 388 5.19 -20.82 -0.48
N ASP A 389 4.29 -21.60 -1.07
CA ASP A 389 4.23 -23.07 -0.89
C ASP A 389 5.57 -23.75 -1.26
N ILE A 390 6.24 -23.28 -2.32
CA ILE A 390 7.55 -23.79 -2.73
C ILE A 390 8.64 -23.49 -1.70
N PHE A 391 8.62 -22.30 -1.09
CA PHE A 391 9.63 -21.88 -0.10
C PHE A 391 9.42 -22.55 1.26
N THR A 392 8.20 -22.62 1.78
CA THR A 392 7.91 -23.29 3.07
C THR A 392 8.29 -24.77 3.04
N LYS A 393 8.05 -25.46 1.91
CA LYS A 393 8.49 -26.86 1.72
C LYS A 393 10.01 -27.04 1.70
N LYS A 394 10.79 -25.97 1.50
CA LYS A 394 12.26 -25.99 1.55
C LYS A 394 12.76 -25.87 3.00
N GLU A 395 12.21 -24.96 3.79
CA GLU A 395 12.60 -24.76 5.20
C GLU A 395 12.32 -25.99 6.06
N ASN A 396 11.15 -26.63 5.88
CA ASN A 396 10.82 -27.87 6.59
C ASN A 396 11.76 -29.04 6.26
N LYS A 397 12.52 -28.98 5.16
CA LYS A 397 13.52 -30.01 4.83
C LYS A 397 14.91 -29.70 5.38
N GLU A 398 15.24 -28.44 5.59
CA GLU A 398 16.50 -28.05 6.21
C GLU A 398 16.45 -28.36 7.72
N GLN A 399 15.29 -28.18 8.37
CA GLN A 399 15.07 -28.54 9.79
C GLN A 399 14.98 -30.04 10.10
N ILE A 400 14.77 -30.91 9.11
CA ILE A 400 14.71 -32.37 9.30
C ILE A 400 16.08 -33.03 9.07
N ASN A 401 17.07 -32.29 8.54
CA ASN A 401 18.41 -32.80 8.26
C ASN A 401 19.50 -32.20 9.18
N ASP A 402 19.11 -31.45 10.20
CA ASP A 402 19.90 -31.16 11.41
C ASP A 402 19.35 -32.00 12.56
#